data_AF-A0A833S8K1-F1
#
_entry.id   AF-A0A833S8K1-F1
#
_cell.length_a   1.000
_cell.length_b   1.000
_cell.length_c   1.000
_cell.angle_alpha   90.00
_cell.angle_beta   90.00
_cell.angle_gamma   90.00
#
_symmetry.space_group_name_H-M   'P 1'
#
loop_
_entity.id
_entity.type
_entity.pdbx_description
1 polymer ?
#
loop_
_entity_poly.entity_id
_entity_poly.type
_entity_poly.pdbx_seq_one_letter_code
_entity_poly.pdbx_strand_id
1 'polypeptide(L)'
;MIIKYIVLSFDSLIKSAYQPSNEIMLRFYAYYKQAMEGPCQQPKPAFWEVVKKAKWEAWTRLGNMSKTEAMNNYVEELKKIVETMSYTDKVANFLDSLDSFCESVPPEDLELLLGPVLERMRSQPGMPLSGSPLGLYL
;
A
#
# COMPACT_ATOMS: atom_id res chain seq x y z
N MET A 1 7.06 10.53 11.82
CA MET A 1 7.84 9.52 11.07
C MET A 1 6.96 8.65 10.17
N ILE A 2 5.94 7.94 10.68
CA ILE A 2 5.13 6.96 9.94
C ILE A 2 4.44 7.52 8.67
N ILE A 3 3.81 8.69 8.74
CA ILE A 3 3.11 9.29 7.57
C ILE A 3 4.07 9.58 6.41
N LYS A 4 5.34 9.95 6.71
CA LYS A 4 6.34 10.23 5.68
C LYS A 4 6.73 8.96 4.91
N TYR A 5 6.87 7.83 5.59
CA TYR A 5 7.13 6.54 4.96
C TYR A 5 5.97 6.11 4.06
N ILE A 6 4.74 6.26 4.53
CA ILE A 6 3.53 5.88 3.78
C ILE A 6 3.39 6.67 2.47
N VAL A 7 3.64 7.99 2.49
CA VAL A 7 3.62 8.82 1.28
C VAL A 7 4.74 8.45 0.31
N LEU A 8 5.95 8.18 0.82
CA LEU A 8 7.07 7.74 0.00
C LEU A 8 6.79 6.38 -0.67
N SER A 9 6.12 5.45 0.03
CA SER A 9 5.69 4.17 -0.55
C SER A 9 4.73 4.36 -1.73
N PHE A 10 3.77 5.28 -1.63
CA PHE A 10 2.86 5.59 -2.73
C PHE A 10 3.58 6.27 -3.91
N ASP A 11 4.45 7.24 -3.66
CA ASP A 11 5.25 7.88 -4.71
C ASP A 11 6.15 6.89 -5.45
N SER A 12 6.73 5.93 -4.72
CA SER A 12 7.54 4.85 -5.30
C SER A 12 6.69 3.93 -6.19
N LEU A 13 5.48 3.57 -5.74
CA LEU A 13 4.53 2.74 -6.50
C LEU A 13 4.08 3.40 -7.81
N ILE A 14 3.83 4.72 -7.77
CA ILE A 14 3.48 5.48 -8.99
C ILE A 14 4.64 5.51 -9.98
N LYS A 15 5.88 5.66 -9.49
CA LYS A 15 7.07 5.74 -10.33
C LYS A 15 7.43 4.41 -10.98
N SER A 16 7.18 3.28 -10.31
CA SER A 16 7.66 1.98 -10.77
C SER A 16 6.75 1.31 -11.80
N ALA A 17 5.43 1.40 -11.66
CA ALA A 17 4.54 0.58 -12.51
C ALA A 17 3.08 1.06 -12.64
N TYR A 18 2.63 2.03 -11.85
CA TYR A 18 1.20 2.34 -11.75
C TYR A 18 0.87 3.80 -12.05
N GLN A 19 -0.04 4.02 -12.99
CA GLN A 19 -0.68 5.32 -13.16
C GLN A 19 -2.06 5.29 -12.50
N PRO A 20 -2.20 5.73 -11.23
CA PRO A 20 -3.49 5.80 -10.57
C PRO A 20 -4.43 6.73 -11.32
N SER A 21 -5.72 6.42 -11.30
CA SER A 21 -6.73 7.35 -11.78
C SER A 21 -6.72 8.64 -10.94
N ASN A 22 -7.23 9.74 -11.52
CA ASN A 22 -7.37 11.01 -10.80
C ASN A 22 -8.17 10.86 -9.50
N GLU A 23 -9.16 9.96 -9.48
CA GLU A 23 -9.95 9.67 -8.28
C GLU A 23 -9.10 9.06 -7.17
N ILE A 24 -8.24 8.09 -7.50
CA ILE A 24 -7.33 7.45 -6.55
C ILE A 24 -6.34 8.48 -6.00
N MET A 25 -5.76 9.32 -6.87
CA MET A 25 -4.86 10.39 -6.43
C MET A 25 -5.54 11.38 -5.48
N LEU A 26 -6.79 11.76 -5.76
CA LEU A 26 -7.57 12.64 -4.89
C LEU A 26 -7.91 11.99 -3.54
N ARG A 27 -8.19 10.68 -3.53
CA ARG A 27 -8.48 9.92 -2.30
C ARG A 27 -7.26 9.85 -1.39
N PHE A 28 -6.08 9.51 -1.94
CA PHE A 28 -4.83 9.52 -1.17
C PHE A 28 -4.45 10.93 -0.68
N TYR A 29 -4.66 11.95 -1.51
CA TYR A 29 -4.48 13.33 -1.09
C TYR A 29 -5.37 13.67 0.12
N ALA A 30 -6.65 13.32 0.06
CA ALA A 30 -7.60 13.57 1.15
C ALA A 30 -7.18 12.89 2.45
N TYR A 31 -6.84 11.60 2.42
CA TYR A 31 -6.36 10.86 3.60
C TYR A 31 -5.06 11.44 4.15
N TYR A 32 -4.11 11.80 3.28
CA TYR A 32 -2.88 12.46 3.70
C TYR A 32 -3.15 13.78 4.43
N LYS A 33 -4.00 14.64 3.86
CA LYS A 33 -4.37 15.93 4.48
C LYS A 33 -5.09 15.73 5.80
N GLN A 34 -6.04 14.79 5.87
CA GLN A 34 -6.76 14.47 7.10
C GLN A 34 -5.83 13.89 8.17
N ALA A 35 -4.89 13.01 7.82
CA ALA A 35 -3.92 12.45 8.74
C ALA A 35 -2.95 13.49 9.32
N MET A 36 -2.55 14.48 8.51
CA MET A 36 -1.63 15.54 8.92
C MET A 36 -2.33 16.66 9.69
N GLU A 37 -3.40 17.21 9.11
CA GLU A 37 -4.03 18.44 9.55
C GLU A 37 -5.35 18.19 10.30
N GLY A 38 -6.00 17.05 10.10
CA GLY A 38 -7.33 16.76 10.62
C GLY A 38 -8.43 17.25 9.67
N PRO A 39 -9.66 17.45 10.17
CA PRO A 39 -10.81 17.92 9.39
C PRO A 39 -10.49 19.19 8.58
N CYS A 40 -11.01 19.27 7.35
CA CYS A 40 -10.77 20.42 6.48
C CYS A 40 -11.40 21.69 7.08
N GLN A 41 -10.55 22.69 7.36
CA GLN A 41 -10.96 24.03 7.82
C GLN A 41 -10.70 25.12 6.76
N GLN A 42 -10.26 24.71 5.56
CA GLN A 42 -9.91 25.65 4.50
C GLN A 42 -11.18 26.19 3.82
N PRO A 43 -11.21 27.47 3.40
CA PRO A 43 -12.33 28.00 2.66
C PRO A 43 -12.48 27.31 1.30
N LYS A 44 -13.72 27.25 0.80
CA LYS A 44 -14.02 26.67 -0.52
C LYS A 44 -13.29 27.45 -1.62
N PRO A 45 -12.48 26.78 -2.48
CA PRO A 45 -11.80 27.42 -3.61
C PRO A 45 -12.78 27.99 -4.64
N ALA A 46 -12.29 28.92 -5.47
CA ALA A 46 -13.11 29.52 -6.51
C ALA A 46 -13.47 28.50 -7.61
N PHE A 47 -14.60 28.71 -8.31
CA PHE A 47 -15.12 27.71 -9.25
C PHE A 47 -14.19 27.45 -10.45
N TRP A 48 -13.37 28.43 -10.84
CA TRP A 48 -12.39 28.29 -11.92
C TRP A 48 -11.11 27.53 -11.49
N GLU A 49 -10.89 27.34 -10.18
CA GLU A 49 -9.74 26.61 -9.65
C GLU A 49 -10.03 25.10 -9.58
N VAL A 50 -10.34 24.49 -10.73
CA VAL A 50 -10.87 23.11 -10.84
C VAL A 50 -10.07 22.08 -10.02
N VAL A 51 -8.74 22.11 -10.11
CA VAL A 51 -7.87 21.18 -9.38
C VAL A 51 -7.90 21.42 -7.87
N LYS A 52 -7.86 22.68 -7.44
CA LYS A 52 -7.91 23.01 -6.00
C LYS A 52 -9.26 22.66 -5.42
N LYS A 53 -10.35 22.93 -6.17
CA LYS A 53 -11.71 22.55 -5.82
C LYS A 53 -11.83 21.04 -5.65
N ALA A 54 -11.33 20.24 -6.60
CA ALA A 54 -11.38 18.78 -6.50
C ALA A 54 -10.63 18.25 -5.26
N LYS A 55 -9.44 18.79 -4.98
CA LYS A 55 -8.66 18.46 -3.77
C LYS A 55 -9.39 18.85 -2.48
N TRP A 56 -9.96 20.04 -2.45
CA TRP A 56 -10.73 20.55 -1.32
C TRP A 56 -12.00 19.72 -1.09
N GLU A 57 -12.72 19.36 -2.15
CA GLU A 57 -13.92 18.51 -2.08
C GLU A 57 -13.56 17.12 -1.56
N ALA A 58 -12.48 16.51 -2.06
CA ALA A 58 -12.03 15.21 -1.59
C ALA A 58 -11.68 15.22 -0.09
N TRP A 59 -10.97 16.25 0.38
CA TRP A 59 -10.62 16.39 1.79
C TRP A 59 -11.84 16.71 2.67
N THR A 60 -12.69 17.63 2.24
CA THR A 60 -13.90 18.03 3.00
C THR A 60 -14.89 16.88 3.14
N ARG A 61 -14.98 15.98 2.16
CA ARG A 61 -15.82 14.77 2.22
C ARG A 61 -15.46 13.82 3.36
N LEU A 62 -14.24 13.86 3.88
CA LEU A 62 -13.82 13.05 5.03
C LEU A 62 -14.40 13.55 6.36
N GLY A 63 -14.93 14.79 6.39
CA GLY A 63 -15.63 15.33 7.56
C GLY A 63 -14.79 15.28 8.84
N ASN A 64 -15.38 14.70 9.88
CA ASN A 64 -14.79 14.58 11.22
C ASN A 64 -13.91 13.32 11.41
N MET A 65 -13.55 12.62 10.34
CA MET A 65 -12.66 11.45 10.38
C MET A 65 -11.39 11.75 11.19
N SER A 66 -11.03 10.84 12.10
CA SER A 66 -9.85 11.06 12.94
C SER A 66 -8.55 10.94 12.14
N LYS A 67 -7.46 11.52 12.65
CA LYS A 67 -6.14 11.41 12.01
C LYS A 67 -5.70 9.95 11.88
N THR A 68 -5.93 9.14 12.91
CA THR A 68 -5.58 7.72 12.95
C THR A 68 -6.39 6.93 11.93
N GLU A 69 -7.69 7.18 11.86
CA GLU A 69 -8.58 6.53 10.88
C GLU A 69 -8.18 6.88 9.44
N ALA A 70 -7.81 8.13 9.17
CA ALA A 70 -7.30 8.54 7.86
C ALA A 70 -5.99 7.82 7.48
N MET A 71 -5.09 7.59 8.45
CA MET A 71 -3.87 6.80 8.20
C MET A 71 -4.19 5.33 7.89
N ASN A 72 -5.11 4.73 8.64
CA ASN A 72 -5.53 3.34 8.40
C ASN A 72 -6.15 3.19 7.01
N ASN A 73 -7.08 4.08 6.64
CA ASN A 73 -7.72 4.08 5.33
C ASN A 73 -6.72 4.29 4.18
N TYR A 74 -5.67 5.11 4.39
CA TYR A 74 -4.59 5.25 3.41
C TYR A 74 -3.89 3.91 3.17
N VAL A 75 -3.49 3.22 4.25
CA VAL A 75 -2.79 1.94 4.16
C VAL A 75 -3.67 0.86 3.53
N GLU A 76 -4.95 0.81 3.88
CA GLU A 76 -5.90 -0.13 3.28
C GLU A 76 -6.08 0.08 1.78
N GLU A 77 -6.20 1.33 1.31
CA GLU A 77 -6.29 1.58 -0.13
C GLU A 77 -4.99 1.26 -0.86
N LEU A 78 -3.84 1.51 -0.23
CA LEU A 78 -2.55 1.12 -0.80
C LEU A 78 -2.46 -0.40 -0.97
N LYS A 79 -2.88 -1.17 0.05
CA LYS A 79 -2.94 -2.64 -0.02
C LYS A 79 -3.85 -3.12 -1.14
N LYS A 80 -5.07 -2.59 -1.25
CA LYS A 80 -6.00 -2.98 -2.33
C LYS A 80 -5.44 -2.71 -3.72
N ILE A 81 -4.74 -1.60 -3.89
CA ILE A 81 -4.11 -1.25 -5.17
C ILE A 81 -2.97 -2.21 -5.51
N VAL A 82 -2.14 -2.58 -4.52
CA VAL A 82 -1.08 -3.58 -4.70
C VAL A 82 -1.68 -4.96 -5.02
N GLU A 83 -2.74 -5.38 -4.32
CA GLU A 83 -3.47 -6.62 -4.58
C GLU A 83 -4.13 -6.64 -5.96
N THR A 84 -4.73 -5.53 -6.39
CA THR A 84 -5.35 -5.39 -7.71
C THR A 84 -4.31 -5.38 -8.84
N MET A 85 -3.09 -4.90 -8.56
CA MET A 85 -1.98 -4.97 -9.52
C MET A 85 -1.43 -6.38 -9.70
N SER A 86 -1.70 -7.30 -8.76
CA SER A 86 -1.21 -8.69 -8.77
C SER A 86 -1.76 -9.56 -9.90
N TYR A 87 -2.44 -9.01 -10.91
CA TYR A 87 -2.82 -9.71 -12.15
C TYR A 87 -2.56 -8.87 -13.42
N THR A 88 -1.33 -8.41 -13.61
CA THR A 88 -0.89 -7.92 -14.93
C THR A 88 0.44 -8.56 -15.34
N ASP A 89 0.57 -8.95 -16.61
CA ASP A 89 1.75 -9.66 -17.16
C ASP A 89 3.09 -8.94 -16.91
N LYS A 90 3.04 -7.62 -16.65
CA LYS A 90 4.20 -6.81 -16.28
C LYS A 90 4.70 -7.08 -14.85
N VAL A 91 3.79 -7.41 -13.94
CA VAL A 91 4.13 -7.77 -12.55
C VAL A 91 4.75 -9.16 -12.50
N ALA A 92 4.30 -10.10 -13.33
CA ALA A 92 4.93 -11.41 -13.47
C ALA A 92 6.41 -11.29 -13.88
N ASN A 93 6.71 -10.50 -14.92
CA ASN A 93 8.08 -10.27 -15.38
C ASN A 93 8.97 -9.56 -14.35
N PHE A 94 8.37 -8.68 -13.53
CA PHE A 94 9.08 -8.01 -12.44
C PHE A 94 9.36 -8.95 -11.27
N LEU A 95 8.40 -9.82 -10.91
CA LEU A 95 8.57 -10.84 -9.88
C LEU A 95 9.62 -11.88 -10.29
N ASP A 96 9.67 -12.28 -11.57
CA ASP A 96 10.70 -13.16 -12.13
C ASP A 96 12.10 -12.53 -12.03
N SER A 97 12.19 -11.21 -12.25
CA SER A 97 13.44 -10.45 -12.06
C SER A 97 13.83 -10.30 -10.58
N LEU A 98 12.85 -10.27 -9.67
CA LEU A 98 13.10 -10.21 -8.22
C LEU A 98 13.49 -11.58 -7.66
N ASP A 99 13.01 -12.68 -8.22
CA ASP A 99 13.41 -14.04 -7.86
C ASP A 99 14.91 -14.25 -8.10
N SER A 100 15.41 -13.76 -9.26
CA SER A 100 16.84 -13.69 -9.56
C SER A 100 17.63 -12.77 -8.60
N PHE A 101 16.99 -11.81 -7.94
CA PHE A 101 17.64 -10.92 -6.97
C PHE A 101 17.63 -11.52 -5.55
N CYS A 102 16.58 -12.28 -5.19
CA CYS A 102 16.49 -13.00 -3.92
C CYS A 102 17.59 -14.07 -3.75
N GLU A 103 18.10 -14.66 -4.83
CA GLU A 103 19.29 -15.55 -4.76
C GLU A 103 20.57 -14.85 -4.25
N SER A 104 20.60 -13.51 -4.25
CA SER A 104 21.76 -12.72 -3.82
C SER A 104 21.61 -12.06 -2.44
N VAL A 105 20.52 -12.35 -1.71
CA VAL A 105 20.29 -11.86 -0.35
C VAL A 105 20.63 -12.97 0.67
N PRO A 106 21.51 -12.71 1.65
CA PRO A 106 21.94 -13.72 2.59
C PRO A 106 20.77 -14.18 3.51
N PRO A 107 20.75 -15.47 3.88
CA PRO A 107 19.57 -16.16 4.42
C PRO A 107 19.08 -15.65 5.79
N GLU A 108 19.82 -14.76 6.45
CA GLU A 108 19.48 -14.25 7.78
C GLU A 108 18.32 -13.25 7.75
N ASP A 109 18.15 -12.49 6.65
CA ASP A 109 17.08 -11.49 6.51
C ASP A 109 15.74 -12.09 6.03
N LEU A 110 15.77 -13.35 5.57
CA LEU A 110 14.62 -14.04 5.02
C LEU A 110 13.68 -14.60 6.10
N GLU A 111 14.22 -14.98 7.26
CA GLU A 111 13.41 -15.41 8.43
C GLU A 111 12.56 -14.27 9.00
N LEU A 112 13.08 -13.03 8.99
CA LEU A 112 12.35 -11.87 9.51
C LEU A 112 11.14 -11.49 8.64
N LEU A 113 11.25 -11.71 7.33
CA LEU A 113 10.19 -11.46 6.35
C LEU A 113 9.14 -12.58 6.31
N LEU A 114 9.56 -13.84 6.47
CA LEU A 114 8.67 -15.00 6.36
C LEU A 114 8.09 -15.46 7.69
N GLY A 115 8.61 -15.03 8.83
CA GLY A 115 8.13 -15.41 10.17
C GLY A 115 6.61 -15.30 10.36
N PRO A 116 5.97 -14.16 10.04
CA PRO A 116 4.52 -14.02 10.15
C PRO A 116 3.72 -14.94 9.21
N VAL A 117 4.33 -15.34 8.08
CA VAL A 117 3.71 -16.21 7.07
C VAL A 117 3.87 -17.69 7.46
N LEU A 118 5.02 -18.08 7.99
CA LEU A 118 5.30 -19.43 8.51
C LEU A 118 4.47 -19.74 9.75
N GLU A 119 4.31 -18.77 10.67
CA GLU A 119 3.42 -18.93 11.84
C GLU A 119 1.95 -19.06 11.42
N ARG A 120 1.54 -18.35 10.36
CA ARG A 120 0.19 -18.50 9.80
C ARG A 120 -0.01 -19.88 9.16
N MET A 121 1.00 -20.44 8.50
CA MET A 121 0.95 -21.80 7.94
C MET A 121 0.97 -22.90 9.01
N ARG A 122 1.74 -22.72 10.10
CA ARG A 122 1.78 -23.63 11.27
C ARG A 122 0.44 -23.73 11.99
N SER A 123 -0.35 -22.65 11.97
CA SER A 123 -1.63 -22.56 12.68
C SER A 123 -2.82 -23.25 11.98
N GLN A 124 -2.67 -23.74 10.74
CA GLN A 124 -3.74 -24.43 10.00
C GLN A 124 -3.70 -25.96 10.22
N PRO A 125 -4.73 -26.57 10.86
CA PRO A 125 -4.80 -28.01 11.00
C PRO A 125 -5.20 -28.63 9.65
N GLY A 126 -4.29 -29.39 9.01
CA GLY A 126 -4.63 -30.24 7.87
C GLY A 126 -3.82 -30.08 6.60
N MET A 127 -2.73 -29.30 6.57
CA MET A 127 -1.86 -29.26 5.38
C MET A 127 -0.86 -30.42 5.36
N PRO A 128 -0.83 -31.26 4.30
CA PRO A 128 0.24 -32.24 4.12
C PRO A 128 1.51 -31.51 3.68
N LEU A 129 2.44 -31.27 4.60
CA LEU A 129 3.75 -30.64 4.31
C LEU A 129 4.71 -31.57 3.54
N SER A 130 4.24 -32.73 3.09
CA SER A 130 5.02 -33.80 2.46
C SER A 130 5.52 -33.50 1.04
N GLY A 131 5.17 -32.36 0.44
CA GLY A 131 5.52 -32.05 -0.95
C GLY A 131 6.11 -30.67 -1.22
N SER A 132 6.39 -29.87 -0.19
CA SER A 132 6.96 -28.53 -0.36
C SER A 132 8.50 -28.57 -0.28
N PRO A 133 9.23 -27.83 -1.14
CA PRO A 133 10.69 -27.69 -1.05
C PRO A 133 11.18 -27.17 0.31
N LEU A 134 10.31 -26.46 1.04
CA LEU A 134 10.61 -25.96 2.39
C LEU A 134 10.58 -27.05 3.46
N GLY A 135 10.06 -28.25 3.15
CA GLY A 135 10.08 -29.40 4.06
C GLY A 135 11.48 -30.03 4.23
N LEU A 136 12.46 -29.62 3.43
CA LEU A 136 13.86 -30.05 3.55
C LEU A 136 14.69 -29.15 4.48
N TYR A 137 14.11 -28.04 4.95
CA TYR A 137 14.77 -27.04 5.80
C TYR A 137 14.24 -26.99 7.24
N LEU A 138 13.41 -27.97 7.62
CA LEU A 138 13.03 -28.31 9.01
C LEU A 138 13.49 -29.74 9.32
#